data_AF-A0AAV4NGB5-F1
#
_entry.id   AF-A0AAV4NGB5-F1
#
_cell.length_a   1.000
_cell.length_b   1.000
_cell.length_c   1.000
_cell.angle_alpha   90.00
_cell.angle_beta   90.00
_cell.angle_gamma   90.00
#
_symmetry.space_group_name_H-M   'P 1'
#
loop_
_entity.id
_entity.type
_entity.pdbx_description
1 polymer ?
#
loop_
_entity_poly.entity_id
_entity_poly.type
_entity_poly.pdbx_seq_one_letter_code
_entity_poly.pdbx_strand_id
1 'polypeptide(L)'
;MFVLKFIRILSFSFITLLSVLIVSVYGTKRHINCVRHSSESEKGIFNLAYIRADGSEDTIHYLWSTYNLPSVIIARTTSDTKVNLDIDKLKTFEKGAITFSRSPLASIGLTISELWQLSYQTDMADIKKPSNVESLDLLNFQWSNMTNETLSCSDTSAFINLQAYGDNPVFSNNGLFELQFSVLGNKQAAQDFPHLIYTGNSTQIKVALNNLYLKNSTRIRYGLEIHMFSPLMQSCPMLDCKAVTTTLVSDEFSPGIFSDVDILSPCSQEDSEKGSFLTWRPVAYTSKEPSVANSSDAKLTSDCSFTDISRVESIAGLFYNDQKNTAVNIFNVTFGTKGDGFYPKTEYVTWSLMLGTGLSVHTKLSITAIVFISVGMAALLFFSVVAGIYYAAQYFRKKPDLLLPESSVN
;
A
#
# COMPACT_ATOMS: atom_id res chain seq x y z
N MET A 1 -33.29 40.02 14.41
CA MET A 1 -31.91 40.18 13.89
C MET A 1 -31.05 38.92 14.03
N PHE A 2 -31.11 38.18 15.15
CA PHE A 2 -30.36 36.93 15.36
C PHE A 2 -30.72 35.78 14.39
N VAL A 3 -32.01 35.60 14.10
CA VAL A 3 -32.50 34.53 13.20
C VAL A 3 -31.97 34.68 11.77
N LEU A 4 -31.90 35.90 11.24
CA LEU A 4 -31.34 36.15 9.90
C LEU A 4 -29.83 35.91 9.83
N LYS A 5 -29.09 36.22 10.91
CA LYS A 5 -27.66 35.89 11.00
C LYS A 5 -27.45 34.37 11.08
N PHE A 6 -28.34 33.65 11.74
CA PHE A 6 -28.26 32.19 11.88
C PHE A 6 -28.60 31.43 10.58
N ILE A 7 -29.61 31.89 9.82
CA ILE A 7 -29.93 31.34 8.49
C ILE A 7 -28.75 31.54 7.52
N ARG A 8 -28.05 32.69 7.60
CA ARG A 8 -26.83 32.93 6.83
C ARG A 8 -25.70 31.97 7.20
N ILE A 9 -25.54 31.62 8.48
CA ILE A 9 -24.52 30.65 8.93
C ILE A 9 -24.84 29.23 8.45
N LEU A 10 -26.11 28.80 8.53
CA LEU A 10 -26.54 27.49 8.02
C LEU A 10 -26.38 27.38 6.50
N SER A 11 -26.75 28.43 5.77
CA SER A 11 -26.59 28.51 4.31
C SER A 11 -25.12 28.48 3.90
N PHE A 12 -24.24 29.18 4.64
CA PHE A 12 -22.80 29.16 4.38
C PHE A 12 -22.21 27.77 4.64
N SER A 13 -22.63 27.10 5.71
CA SER A 13 -22.22 25.72 6.03
C SER A 13 -22.66 24.71 4.96
N PHE A 14 -23.87 24.85 4.42
CA PHE A 14 -24.38 24.02 3.33
C PHE A 14 -23.62 24.25 2.01
N ILE A 15 -23.29 25.50 1.67
CA ILE A 15 -22.51 25.83 0.47
C ILE A 15 -21.06 25.32 0.61
N THR A 16 -20.45 25.41 1.79
CA THR A 16 -19.13 24.82 2.03
C THR A 16 -19.16 23.29 1.90
N LEU A 17 -20.19 22.62 2.40
CA LEU A 17 -20.37 21.18 2.25
C LEU A 17 -20.51 20.77 0.77
N LEU A 18 -21.27 21.55 -0.01
CA LEU A 18 -21.43 21.34 -1.45
C LEU A 18 -20.12 21.56 -2.23
N SER A 19 -19.32 22.56 -1.84
CA SER A 19 -17.99 22.81 -2.45
C SER A 19 -16.98 21.71 -2.13
N VAL A 20 -17.04 21.11 -0.93
CA VAL A 20 -16.19 19.97 -0.54
C VAL A 20 -16.57 18.70 -1.30
N LEU A 21 -17.87 18.53 -1.63
CA LEU A 21 -18.33 17.39 -2.45
C LEU A 21 -17.79 17.45 -3.89
N ILE A 22 -17.67 18.65 -4.48
CA ILE A 22 -17.25 18.83 -5.88
C ILE A 22 -15.74 18.59 -6.08
N VAL A 23 -14.90 18.79 -5.06
CA VAL A 23 -13.43 18.65 -5.18
C VAL A 23 -12.96 17.18 -5.19
N SER A 24 -13.83 16.22 -4.90
CA SER A 24 -13.43 14.83 -4.62
C SER A 24 -13.16 13.91 -5.82
N VAL A 25 -13.32 14.36 -7.08
CA VAL A 25 -13.43 13.45 -8.24
C VAL A 25 -12.24 13.47 -9.23
N TYR A 26 -11.24 14.33 -9.05
CA TYR A 26 -10.11 14.38 -9.98
C TYR A 26 -8.98 13.42 -9.56
N GLY A 27 -9.15 12.14 -9.89
CA GLY A 27 -8.04 11.19 -9.95
C GLY A 27 -7.40 11.19 -11.34
N THR A 28 -6.07 11.07 -11.41
CA THR A 28 -5.35 10.88 -12.68
C THR A 28 -5.87 9.61 -13.36
N LYS A 29 -6.39 9.75 -14.58
CA LYS A 29 -6.78 8.62 -15.42
C LYS A 29 -5.62 8.28 -16.35
N ARG A 30 -5.34 6.99 -16.52
CA ARG A 30 -4.28 6.51 -17.40
C ARG A 30 -4.76 5.43 -18.35
N HIS A 31 -4.27 5.50 -19.58
CA HIS A 31 -4.44 4.45 -20.58
C HIS A 31 -3.30 3.44 -20.45
N ILE A 32 -3.63 2.15 -20.36
CA ILE A 32 -2.67 1.09 -20.08
C ILE A 32 -2.39 0.27 -21.35
N ASN A 33 -1.11 0.02 -21.59
CA ASN A 33 -0.62 -0.86 -22.65
C ASN A 33 0.40 -1.83 -22.05
N CYS A 34 0.32 -3.11 -22.42
CA CYS A 34 1.22 -4.13 -21.91
C CYS A 34 2.03 -4.78 -23.03
N VAL A 35 3.31 -4.99 -22.76
CA VAL A 35 4.22 -5.79 -23.57
C VAL A 35 4.82 -6.86 -22.67
N ARG A 36 4.92 -8.07 -23.19
CA ARG A 36 5.35 -9.23 -22.44
C ARG A 36 6.52 -9.88 -23.15
N HIS A 37 7.50 -10.30 -22.38
CA HIS A 37 8.61 -11.14 -22.82
C HIS A 37 8.72 -12.34 -21.90
N SER A 38 8.65 -13.55 -22.47
CA SER A 38 9.01 -14.76 -21.73
C SER A 38 9.67 -15.77 -22.63
N SER A 39 10.75 -16.35 -22.14
CA SER A 39 11.53 -17.35 -22.85
C SER A 39 12.40 -18.12 -21.86
N GLU A 40 12.91 -19.26 -22.28
CA GLU A 40 13.99 -19.94 -21.55
C GLU A 40 15.28 -19.10 -21.58
N SER A 41 16.09 -19.26 -20.54
CA SER A 41 17.40 -18.63 -20.33
C SER A 41 18.28 -19.56 -19.49
N GLU A 42 19.58 -19.30 -19.44
CA GLU A 42 20.54 -20.11 -18.66
C GLU A 42 20.20 -20.14 -17.16
N LYS A 43 19.67 -19.05 -16.62
CA LYS A 43 19.25 -18.90 -15.22
C LYS A 43 17.79 -19.29 -14.98
N GLY A 44 17.18 -20.04 -15.89
CA GLY A 44 15.77 -20.45 -15.83
C GLY A 44 14.85 -19.62 -16.71
N ILE A 45 13.58 -19.51 -16.32
CA ILE A 45 12.56 -18.85 -17.13
C ILE A 45 12.72 -17.33 -17.01
N PHE A 46 13.03 -16.68 -18.13
CA PHE A 46 12.97 -15.23 -18.24
C PHE A 46 11.50 -14.80 -18.32
N ASN A 47 11.04 -13.99 -17.36
CA ASN A 47 9.70 -13.42 -17.33
C ASN A 47 9.81 -11.92 -17.12
N LEU A 48 9.30 -11.13 -18.07
CA LEU A 48 9.21 -9.69 -17.98
C LEU A 48 7.88 -9.19 -18.56
N ALA A 49 7.12 -8.44 -17.78
CA ALA A 49 6.01 -7.64 -18.26
C ALA A 49 6.40 -6.16 -18.16
N TYR A 50 6.30 -5.46 -19.28
CA TYR A 50 6.41 -4.01 -19.36
C TYR A 50 5.01 -3.42 -19.54
N ILE A 51 4.57 -2.63 -18.56
CA ILE A 51 3.27 -1.96 -18.58
C ILE A 51 3.53 -0.47 -18.66
N ARG A 52 2.95 0.16 -19.69
CA ARG A 52 2.99 1.59 -19.93
C ARG A 52 1.62 2.18 -19.60
N ALA A 53 1.58 3.11 -18.66
CA ALA A 53 0.38 3.83 -18.26
C ALA A 53 0.51 5.32 -18.64
N ASP A 54 -0.13 5.70 -19.74
CA ASP A 54 -0.08 7.06 -20.29
C ASP A 54 -1.15 7.95 -19.63
N GLY A 55 -0.70 9.03 -18.99
CA GLY A 55 -1.55 10.12 -18.48
C GLY A 55 -1.57 11.30 -19.45
N SER A 56 -2.20 12.40 -19.04
CA SER A 56 -2.28 13.62 -19.86
C SER A 56 -0.95 14.38 -19.93
N GLU A 57 -0.14 14.35 -18.86
CA GLU A 57 1.10 15.14 -18.72
C GLU A 57 2.35 14.27 -18.57
N ASP A 58 2.19 13.00 -18.20
CA ASP A 58 3.27 12.10 -17.83
C ASP A 58 2.95 10.65 -18.22
N THR A 59 3.98 9.81 -18.23
CA THR A 59 3.84 8.36 -18.46
C THR A 59 4.47 7.62 -17.29
N ILE A 60 3.84 6.52 -16.87
CA ILE A 60 4.40 5.62 -15.87
C ILE A 60 4.74 4.29 -16.52
N HIS A 61 5.96 3.84 -16.25
CA HIS A 61 6.52 2.60 -16.74
C HIS A 61 6.64 1.63 -15.57
N TYR A 62 5.94 0.51 -15.65
CA TYR A 62 6.06 -0.60 -14.71
C TYR A 62 6.79 -1.74 -15.41
N LEU A 63 7.86 -2.24 -14.80
CA LEU A 63 8.51 -3.48 -15.23
C LEU A 63 8.32 -4.50 -14.12
N TRP A 64 7.53 -5.54 -14.37
CA TRP A 64 7.34 -6.67 -13.46
C TRP A 64 8.12 -7.86 -13.95
N SER A 65 8.86 -8.53 -13.08
CA SER A 65 9.68 -9.68 -13.44
C SER A 65 9.78 -10.66 -12.30
N THR A 66 9.92 -11.94 -12.66
CA THR A 66 10.35 -13.01 -11.75
C THR A 66 11.64 -13.67 -12.23
N TYR A 67 12.37 -13.01 -13.13
CA TYR A 67 13.65 -13.52 -13.61
C TYR A 67 14.73 -13.35 -12.53
N ASN A 68 15.31 -14.49 -12.11
CA ASN A 68 16.23 -14.64 -10.97
C ASN A 68 15.55 -14.35 -9.62
N LEU A 69 15.07 -13.13 -9.41
CA LEU A 69 14.30 -12.74 -8.22
C LEU A 69 13.08 -11.90 -8.60
N PRO A 70 11.94 -12.08 -7.90
CA PRO A 70 10.78 -11.25 -8.09
C PRO A 70 11.08 -9.79 -7.84
N SER A 71 10.81 -8.97 -8.84
CA SER A 71 11.14 -7.57 -8.79
C SER A 71 10.20 -6.70 -9.62
N VAL A 72 10.06 -5.47 -9.17
CA VAL A 72 9.30 -4.42 -9.85
C VAL A 72 10.14 -3.15 -9.94
N ILE A 73 10.04 -2.47 -11.08
CA ILE A 73 10.53 -1.09 -11.25
C ILE A 73 9.33 -0.24 -11.64
N ILE A 74 9.20 0.92 -11.01
CA ILE A 74 8.25 1.96 -11.40
C ILE A 74 9.06 3.21 -11.73
N ALA A 75 8.84 3.78 -12.91
CA ALA A 75 9.46 5.03 -13.32
C ALA A 75 8.40 5.96 -13.91
N ARG A 76 8.28 7.17 -13.36
CA ARG A 76 7.44 8.25 -13.89
C ARG A 76 8.29 9.17 -14.75
N THR A 77 7.85 9.46 -15.97
CA THR A 77 8.59 10.23 -16.97
C THR A 77 7.68 11.27 -17.62
N THR A 78 8.27 12.23 -18.33
CA THR A 78 7.49 13.08 -19.25
C THR A 78 7.02 12.25 -20.44
N SER A 79 5.85 12.57 -21.02
CA SER A 79 5.22 11.76 -22.08
C SER A 79 6.06 11.57 -23.35
N ASP A 80 7.08 12.40 -23.58
CA ASP A 80 8.01 12.31 -24.70
C ASP A 80 9.24 11.42 -24.42
N THR A 81 9.37 10.90 -23.21
CA THR A 81 10.47 9.99 -22.82
C THR A 81 10.23 8.60 -23.41
N LYS A 82 11.27 8.06 -24.07
CA LYS A 82 11.27 6.70 -24.62
C LYS A 82 12.00 5.75 -23.67
N VAL A 83 11.44 4.56 -23.48
CA VAL A 83 12.08 3.44 -22.78
C VAL A 83 12.66 2.47 -23.79
N ASN A 84 13.92 2.10 -23.61
CA ASN A 84 14.57 1.05 -24.37
C ASN A 84 14.90 -0.13 -23.44
N LEU A 85 14.42 -1.31 -23.83
CA LEU A 85 14.62 -2.57 -23.11
C LEU A 85 15.44 -3.51 -24.00
N ASP A 86 16.69 -3.73 -23.63
CA ASP A 86 17.56 -4.69 -24.28
C ASP A 86 17.40 -6.06 -23.60
N ILE A 87 16.58 -6.92 -24.21
CA ILE A 87 16.19 -8.21 -23.63
C ILE A 87 17.39 -9.15 -23.47
N ASP A 88 18.34 -9.11 -24.39
CA ASP A 88 19.52 -9.98 -24.34
C ASP A 88 20.42 -9.57 -23.18
N LYS A 89 20.64 -8.26 -22.99
CA LYS A 89 21.35 -7.73 -21.82
C LYS A 89 20.62 -7.97 -20.50
N LEU A 90 19.28 -7.94 -20.50
CA LEU A 90 18.49 -8.26 -19.31
C LEU A 90 18.70 -9.72 -18.88
N LYS A 91 18.81 -10.66 -19.83
CA LYS A 91 19.05 -12.07 -19.54
C LYS A 91 20.43 -12.33 -18.95
N THR A 92 21.44 -11.57 -19.38
CA THR A 92 22.83 -11.69 -18.92
C THR A 92 23.17 -10.74 -17.76
N PHE A 93 22.22 -9.93 -17.29
CA PHE A 93 22.41 -8.90 -16.26
C PHE A 93 23.51 -7.89 -16.62
N GLU A 94 23.58 -7.48 -17.89
CA GLU A 94 24.50 -6.46 -18.39
C GLU A 94 23.99 -5.04 -18.15
N LYS A 95 24.94 -4.11 -17.93
CA LYS A 95 24.63 -2.68 -17.75
C LYS A 95 23.99 -2.06 -18.98
N GLY A 96 23.18 -1.01 -18.77
CA GLY A 96 22.45 -0.34 -19.83
C GLY A 96 21.33 -1.16 -20.47
N ALA A 97 20.88 -2.26 -19.83
CA ALA A 97 19.76 -3.07 -20.32
C ALA A 97 18.41 -2.35 -20.27
N ILE A 98 18.24 -1.44 -19.30
CA ILE A 98 17.04 -0.60 -19.16
C ILE A 98 17.51 0.85 -19.23
N THR A 99 17.10 1.57 -20.27
CA THR A 99 17.50 2.96 -20.47
C THR A 99 16.30 3.84 -20.82
N PHE A 100 16.35 5.08 -20.32
CA PHE A 100 15.38 6.11 -20.62
C PHE A 100 16.06 7.21 -21.44
N SER A 101 15.38 7.73 -22.46
CA SER A 101 15.92 8.83 -23.27
C SER A 101 16.13 10.13 -22.48
N ARG A 102 15.45 10.26 -21.33
CA ARG A 102 15.60 11.32 -20.34
C ARG A 102 15.53 10.72 -18.95
N SER A 103 16.13 11.39 -17.96
CA SER A 103 16.02 10.97 -16.56
C SER A 103 14.54 10.92 -16.13
N PRO A 104 14.10 9.84 -15.47
CA PRO A 104 12.79 9.81 -14.83
C PRO A 104 12.61 10.96 -13.83
N LEU A 105 11.36 11.41 -13.70
CA LEU A 105 10.94 12.40 -12.70
C LEU A 105 10.96 11.81 -11.29
N ALA A 106 10.54 10.55 -11.17
CA ALA A 106 10.57 9.75 -9.96
C ALA A 106 10.72 8.28 -10.35
N SER A 107 11.40 7.50 -9.52
CA SER A 107 11.48 6.05 -9.71
C SER A 107 11.67 5.32 -8.40
N ILE A 108 11.09 4.12 -8.31
CA ILE A 108 11.27 3.21 -7.19
C ILE A 108 11.36 1.77 -7.70
N GLY A 109 12.18 0.95 -7.03
CA GLY A 109 12.30 -0.47 -7.30
C GLY A 109 12.01 -1.27 -6.04
N LEU A 110 11.54 -2.51 -6.21
CA LEU A 110 11.40 -3.46 -5.14
C LEU A 110 11.83 -4.85 -5.61
N THR A 111 12.54 -5.57 -4.76
CA THR A 111 12.87 -6.99 -4.94
C THR A 111 12.54 -7.76 -3.67
N ILE A 112 11.99 -8.96 -3.81
CA ILE A 112 11.84 -9.91 -2.71
C ILE A 112 12.99 -10.91 -2.84
N SER A 113 13.91 -10.94 -1.87
CA SER A 113 15.14 -11.74 -1.89
C SER A 113 14.97 -13.08 -1.17
N GLU A 114 14.37 -13.06 0.02
CA GLU A 114 14.32 -14.22 0.90
C GLU A 114 12.90 -14.46 1.47
N LEU A 115 12.56 -15.74 1.62
CA LEU A 115 11.42 -16.21 2.41
C LEU A 115 11.98 -16.77 3.72
N TRP A 116 11.57 -16.20 4.83
CA TRP A 116 12.03 -16.62 6.15
C TRP A 116 11.01 -17.55 6.79
N GLN A 117 11.49 -18.70 7.26
CA GLN A 117 10.75 -19.56 8.17
C GLN A 117 11.20 -19.28 9.59
N LEU A 118 10.27 -18.81 10.42
CA LEU A 118 10.50 -18.43 11.80
C LEU A 118 9.85 -19.45 12.72
N SER A 119 10.64 -20.14 13.53
CA SER A 119 10.13 -21.11 14.50
C SER A 119 10.05 -20.52 15.90
N TYR A 120 9.05 -20.94 16.68
CA TYR A 120 8.80 -20.42 18.02
C TYR A 120 8.63 -21.55 19.05
N GLN A 121 9.29 -21.41 20.19
CA GLN A 121 9.04 -22.29 21.34
C GLN A 121 7.67 -22.05 21.97
N THR A 122 7.20 -20.81 22.00
CA THR A 122 5.91 -20.44 22.60
C THR A 122 5.19 -19.43 21.70
N ASP A 123 3.86 -19.39 21.82
CA ASP A 123 3.06 -18.42 21.10
C ASP A 123 3.12 -17.05 21.77
N MET A 124 4.13 -16.27 21.39
CA MET A 124 4.40 -14.95 21.91
C MET A 124 3.62 -13.87 21.16
N ALA A 125 3.27 -12.80 21.88
CA ALA A 125 2.63 -11.61 21.30
C ALA A 125 3.57 -10.83 20.37
N ASP A 126 4.87 -10.86 20.67
CA ASP A 126 5.90 -10.25 19.85
C ASP A 126 6.50 -11.29 18.90
N ILE A 127 6.16 -11.15 17.62
CA ILE A 127 6.64 -12.03 16.56
C ILE A 127 8.13 -11.79 16.25
N LYS A 128 8.72 -10.69 16.74
CA LYS A 128 10.09 -10.27 16.41
C LYS A 128 11.19 -11.10 17.07
N LYS A 129 10.85 -12.03 17.96
CA LYS A 129 11.81 -12.87 18.70
C LYS A 129 11.63 -14.34 18.36
N PRO A 130 11.93 -14.76 17.13
CA PRO A 130 11.91 -16.17 16.76
C PRO A 130 12.97 -16.94 17.56
N SER A 131 12.72 -18.24 17.80
CA SER A 131 13.68 -19.14 18.42
C SER A 131 14.75 -19.62 17.43
N ASN A 132 14.36 -19.82 16.18
CA ASN A 132 15.27 -20.08 15.07
C ASN A 132 14.69 -19.46 13.78
N VAL A 133 15.58 -18.95 12.93
CA VAL A 133 15.25 -18.36 11.63
C VAL A 133 15.98 -19.16 10.57
N GLU A 134 15.22 -19.70 9.63
CA GLU A 134 15.74 -20.39 8.45
C GLU A 134 15.41 -19.53 7.23
N SER A 135 16.44 -19.17 6.46
CA SER A 135 16.27 -18.42 5.22
C SER A 135 16.13 -19.37 4.04
N LEU A 136 15.09 -19.16 3.24
CA LEU A 136 14.86 -19.82 1.97
C LEU A 136 15.11 -18.77 0.87
N ASP A 137 16.26 -18.91 0.22
CA ASP A 137 16.67 -18.03 -0.87
C ASP A 137 15.78 -18.27 -2.11
N LEU A 138 15.08 -17.21 -2.56
CA LEU A 138 14.18 -17.26 -3.70
C LEU A 138 14.91 -17.50 -5.02
N LEU A 139 16.24 -17.35 -5.09
CA LEU A 139 17.05 -17.76 -6.25
C LEU A 139 16.91 -19.25 -6.54
N ASN A 140 16.59 -20.06 -5.54
CA ASN A 140 16.39 -21.50 -5.70
C ASN A 140 14.96 -21.86 -6.14
N PHE A 141 14.09 -20.87 -6.33
CA PHE A 141 12.70 -21.11 -6.71
C PHE A 141 12.56 -20.99 -8.23
N GLN A 142 11.74 -21.88 -8.80
CA GLN A 142 11.38 -21.84 -10.21
C GLN A 142 10.04 -21.15 -10.37
N TRP A 143 9.97 -20.19 -11.27
CA TRP A 143 8.74 -19.43 -11.54
C TRP A 143 8.03 -19.94 -12.77
N SER A 144 6.70 -20.02 -12.71
CA SER A 144 5.85 -20.37 -13.84
C SER A 144 6.07 -19.43 -15.02
N ASN A 145 5.95 -19.95 -16.25
CA ASN A 145 5.97 -19.12 -17.44
C ASN A 145 4.89 -18.04 -17.37
N MET A 146 5.26 -16.81 -17.71
CA MET A 146 4.26 -15.83 -18.07
C MET A 146 3.61 -16.28 -19.40
N THR A 147 2.29 -16.20 -19.51
CA THR A 147 1.49 -16.61 -20.67
C THR A 147 0.33 -15.62 -20.85
N ASN A 148 -0.49 -15.81 -21.89
CA ASN A 148 -1.71 -15.00 -22.07
C ASN A 148 -2.79 -15.34 -21.02
N GLU A 149 -2.67 -16.47 -20.33
CA GLU A 149 -3.61 -16.87 -19.26
C GLU A 149 -3.21 -16.24 -17.93
N THR A 150 -1.92 -16.01 -17.70
CA THR A 150 -1.42 -15.42 -16.45
C THR A 150 -1.40 -13.90 -16.48
N LEU A 151 -1.23 -13.27 -17.65
CA LEU A 151 -1.28 -11.80 -17.82
C LEU A 151 -2.59 -11.37 -18.51
N SER A 152 -3.42 -10.63 -17.78
CA SER A 152 -4.58 -9.92 -18.32
C SER A 152 -4.26 -8.44 -18.47
N CYS A 153 -4.53 -7.87 -19.65
CA CYS A 153 -4.28 -6.47 -19.95
C CYS A 153 -5.49 -5.85 -20.63
N SER A 154 -5.85 -4.64 -20.21
CA SER A 154 -6.89 -3.81 -20.80
C SER A 154 -6.41 -2.35 -20.84
N ASP A 155 -7.15 -1.50 -21.54
CA ASP A 155 -6.87 -0.06 -21.63
C ASP A 155 -6.90 0.65 -20.26
N THR A 156 -7.45 0.02 -19.22
CA THR A 156 -7.62 0.62 -17.89
C THR A 156 -7.01 -0.17 -16.74
N SER A 157 -6.50 -1.37 -17.00
CA SER A 157 -5.91 -2.23 -15.98
C SER A 157 -4.93 -3.24 -16.56
N ALA A 158 -3.95 -3.62 -15.76
CA ALA A 158 -3.12 -4.77 -16.03
C ALA A 158 -2.99 -5.63 -14.78
N PHE A 159 -2.97 -6.94 -14.99
CA PHE A 159 -3.03 -7.93 -13.94
C PHE A 159 -2.16 -9.12 -14.31
N ILE A 160 -1.30 -9.58 -13.41
CA ILE A 160 -0.57 -10.82 -13.58
C ILE A 160 -0.53 -11.63 -12.29
N ASN A 161 -0.64 -12.95 -12.41
CA ASN A 161 -0.39 -13.90 -11.33
C ASN A 161 0.65 -14.93 -11.76
N LEU A 162 1.73 -15.07 -10.99
CA LEU A 162 2.82 -16.02 -11.23
C LEU A 162 3.02 -16.88 -9.98
N GLN A 163 3.37 -18.14 -10.20
CA GLN A 163 3.54 -19.11 -9.13
C GLN A 163 4.97 -19.63 -9.13
N ALA A 164 5.58 -19.68 -7.96
CA ALA A 164 6.85 -20.33 -7.72
C ALA A 164 6.63 -21.75 -7.17
N TYR A 165 7.49 -22.65 -7.63
CA TYR A 165 7.60 -24.05 -7.25
C TYR A 165 9.07 -24.46 -7.25
N GLY A 166 9.38 -25.69 -6.83
CA GLY A 166 10.73 -26.23 -6.94
C GLY A 166 10.94 -27.47 -6.09
N ASP A 167 12.18 -27.97 -6.09
CA ASP A 167 12.57 -29.17 -5.34
C ASP A 167 12.83 -28.89 -3.85
N ASN A 168 12.78 -27.62 -3.43
CA ASN A 168 12.94 -27.26 -2.03
C ASN A 168 11.85 -27.98 -1.20
N PRO A 169 12.20 -28.62 -0.06
CA PRO A 169 11.24 -29.41 0.69
C PRO A 169 10.02 -28.63 1.19
N VAL A 170 10.07 -27.29 1.22
CA VAL A 170 8.91 -26.43 1.51
C VAL A 170 7.76 -26.60 0.51
N PHE A 171 8.04 -27.00 -0.73
CA PHE A 171 7.04 -27.23 -1.79
C PHE A 171 6.50 -28.67 -1.82
N SER A 172 7.03 -29.59 -1.00
CA SER A 172 6.79 -31.05 -1.10
C SER A 172 5.32 -31.48 -1.06
N ASN A 173 4.42 -30.66 -0.53
CA ASN A 173 3.00 -30.96 -0.40
C ASN A 173 2.14 -30.33 -1.50
N ASN A 174 2.69 -30.05 -2.68
CA ASN A 174 2.07 -29.17 -3.68
C ASN A 174 1.90 -27.74 -3.15
N GLY A 175 2.93 -27.28 -2.45
CA GLY A 175 3.02 -25.90 -1.99
C GLY A 175 3.22 -24.95 -3.16
N LEU A 176 2.69 -23.74 -3.06
CA LEU A 176 2.82 -22.67 -4.05
C LEU A 176 3.17 -21.36 -3.36
N PHE A 177 4.16 -20.66 -3.90
CA PHE A 177 4.39 -19.25 -3.61
C PHE A 177 3.77 -18.46 -4.75
N GLU A 178 2.74 -17.67 -4.50
CA GLU A 178 2.05 -16.88 -5.53
C GLU A 178 2.42 -15.40 -5.41
N LEU A 179 2.72 -14.78 -6.56
CA LEU A 179 2.95 -13.36 -6.71
C LEU A 179 2.02 -12.76 -7.74
N GLN A 180 1.30 -11.76 -7.29
CA GLN A 180 0.29 -11.08 -8.06
C GLN A 180 0.68 -9.60 -8.17
N PHE A 181 0.82 -9.11 -9.40
CA PHE A 181 1.02 -7.69 -9.67
C PHE A 181 -0.21 -7.12 -10.36
N SER A 182 -0.60 -5.91 -9.98
CA SER A 182 -1.74 -5.25 -10.62
C SER A 182 -1.62 -3.75 -10.62
N VAL A 183 -2.14 -3.13 -11.67
CA VAL A 183 -2.27 -1.68 -11.79
C VAL A 183 -3.66 -1.35 -12.33
N LEU A 184 -4.23 -0.26 -11.82
CA LEU A 184 -5.44 0.36 -12.34
C LEU A 184 -5.11 1.77 -12.81
N GLY A 185 -5.59 2.12 -14.00
CA GLY A 185 -5.40 3.45 -14.58
C GLY A 185 -6.19 4.55 -13.86
N ASN A 186 -7.13 4.18 -12.99
CA ASN A 186 -7.96 5.11 -12.23
C ASN A 186 -7.76 4.91 -10.72
N LYS A 187 -8.00 5.98 -9.96
CA LYS A 187 -8.03 5.89 -8.50
C LYS A 187 -9.24 5.08 -8.04
N GLN A 188 -9.00 3.95 -7.37
CA GLN A 188 -10.06 3.05 -6.91
C GLN A 188 -9.56 2.21 -5.72
N ALA A 189 -10.45 1.88 -4.77
CA ALA A 189 -10.14 0.88 -3.76
C ALA A 189 -10.10 -0.53 -4.38
N ALA A 190 -9.12 -1.34 -3.98
CA ALA A 190 -9.08 -2.75 -4.35
C ALA A 190 -10.37 -3.45 -3.90
N GLN A 191 -10.87 -4.37 -4.73
CA GLN A 191 -12.03 -5.20 -4.38
C GLN A 191 -11.69 -6.20 -3.28
N ASP A 192 -10.45 -6.70 -3.28
CA ASP A 192 -9.96 -7.61 -2.25
C ASP A 192 -9.54 -6.85 -0.98
N PHE A 193 -9.68 -7.52 0.16
CA PHE A 193 -9.05 -7.06 1.39
C PHE A 193 -7.52 -6.93 1.23
N PRO A 194 -6.89 -5.96 1.90
CA PRO A 194 -7.48 -5.01 2.83
C PRO A 194 -7.87 -3.69 2.12
N HIS A 195 -8.43 -3.77 0.92
CA HIS A 195 -8.99 -2.64 0.17
C HIS A 195 -8.02 -1.45 0.06
N LEU A 196 -6.75 -1.76 -0.26
CA LEU A 196 -5.74 -0.74 -0.54
C LEU A 196 -6.17 0.12 -1.74
N ILE A 197 -5.83 1.40 -1.73
CA ILE A 197 -6.26 2.33 -2.78
C ILE A 197 -5.23 2.32 -3.90
N TYR A 198 -5.66 1.91 -5.10
CA TYR A 198 -4.93 2.19 -6.31
C TYR A 198 -4.92 3.69 -6.57
N THR A 199 -3.76 4.19 -6.93
CA THR A 199 -3.59 5.44 -7.64
C THR A 199 -3.22 5.09 -9.08
N GLY A 200 -3.50 5.98 -10.03
CA GLY A 200 -2.91 5.84 -11.37
C GLY A 200 -1.37 5.84 -11.36
N ASN A 201 -0.72 6.07 -10.21
CA ASN A 201 0.72 6.14 -10.04
C ASN A 201 1.31 4.99 -9.20
N SER A 202 0.54 3.94 -8.96
CA SER A 202 0.93 2.83 -8.08
C SER A 202 0.60 1.48 -8.68
N THR A 203 1.36 0.47 -8.31
CA THR A 203 1.07 -0.95 -8.53
C THR A 203 0.81 -1.60 -7.18
N GLN A 204 -0.15 -2.52 -7.13
CA GLN A 204 -0.32 -3.43 -6.01
C GLN A 204 0.54 -4.67 -6.24
N ILE A 205 1.14 -5.17 -5.17
CA ILE A 205 1.80 -6.46 -5.11
C ILE A 205 1.10 -7.27 -4.03
N LYS A 206 0.61 -8.45 -4.38
CA LYS A 206 -0.01 -9.39 -3.45
C LYS A 206 0.81 -10.67 -3.45
N VAL A 207 1.21 -11.08 -2.26
CA VAL A 207 1.99 -12.28 -1.99
C VAL A 207 1.05 -13.29 -1.33
N ALA A 208 1.09 -14.55 -1.77
CA ALA A 208 0.41 -15.63 -1.07
C ALA A 208 1.32 -16.85 -0.92
N LEU A 209 1.33 -17.43 0.28
CA LEU A 209 2.02 -18.68 0.59
C LEU A 209 0.93 -19.72 0.82
N ASN A 210 0.78 -20.65 -0.11
CA ASN A 210 -0.26 -21.67 -0.08
C ASN A 210 0.36 -23.04 0.08
N ASN A 211 0.09 -23.72 1.19
CA ASN A 211 0.59 -25.05 1.50
C ASN A 211 2.13 -25.16 1.43
N LEU A 212 2.83 -24.08 1.79
CA LEU A 212 4.29 -24.05 1.96
C LEU A 212 4.62 -24.61 3.34
N TYR A 213 4.95 -25.89 3.40
CA TYR A 213 5.08 -26.57 4.69
C TYR A 213 6.20 -27.61 4.69
N LEU A 214 7.12 -27.46 5.64
CA LEU A 214 8.14 -28.45 5.95
C LEU A 214 7.58 -29.48 6.97
N LYS A 215 7.63 -30.77 6.61
CA LYS A 215 7.22 -31.86 7.51
C LYS A 215 7.98 -31.76 8.85
N ASN A 216 7.25 -31.78 9.97
CA ASN A 216 7.71 -31.68 11.37
C ASN A 216 7.73 -30.28 12.01
N SER A 217 7.37 -29.22 11.28
CA SER A 217 7.31 -27.87 11.83
C SER A 217 5.91 -27.54 12.36
N THR A 218 5.69 -27.50 13.68
CA THR A 218 4.34 -27.23 14.24
C THR A 218 4.13 -25.79 14.71
N ARG A 219 5.21 -25.03 14.89
CA ARG A 219 5.20 -23.66 15.43
C ARG A 219 6.01 -22.72 14.55
N ILE A 220 5.64 -22.65 13.28
CA ILE A 220 6.31 -21.81 12.30
C ILE A 220 5.43 -20.66 11.82
N ARG A 221 6.08 -19.55 11.49
CA ARG A 221 5.51 -18.40 10.80
C ARG A 221 6.43 -18.03 9.65
N TYR A 222 5.92 -17.27 8.70
CA TYR A 222 6.70 -16.81 7.56
C TYR A 222 6.97 -15.31 7.63
N GLY A 223 8.06 -14.91 7.00
CA GLY A 223 8.37 -13.52 6.72
C GLY A 223 9.07 -13.37 5.38
N LEU A 224 9.20 -12.14 4.92
CA LEU A 224 9.84 -11.78 3.66
C LEU A 224 10.93 -10.74 3.91
N GLU A 225 12.06 -10.91 3.24
CA GLU A 225 13.07 -9.86 3.10
C GLU A 225 12.82 -9.07 1.81
N ILE A 226 12.76 -7.75 1.95
CA ILE A 226 12.40 -6.83 0.88
C ILE A 226 13.50 -5.80 0.71
N HIS A 227 13.97 -5.65 -0.53
CA HIS A 227 14.93 -4.65 -0.95
C HIS A 227 14.19 -3.57 -1.74
N MET A 228 14.16 -2.36 -1.21
CA MET A 228 13.57 -1.20 -1.87
C MET A 228 14.68 -0.29 -2.41
N PHE A 229 14.64 -0.02 -3.72
CA PHE A 229 15.62 0.79 -4.44
C PHE A 229 15.04 2.16 -4.77
N SER A 230 15.81 3.22 -4.60
CA SER A 230 15.39 4.57 -4.96
C SER A 230 16.58 5.46 -5.31
N PRO A 231 16.43 6.48 -6.18
CA PRO A 231 17.50 7.40 -6.48
C PRO A 231 17.80 8.30 -5.27
N LEU A 232 19.10 8.54 -5.00
CA LEU A 232 19.53 9.51 -3.99
C LEU A 232 19.56 10.92 -4.58
N MET A 233 18.85 11.84 -3.94
CA MET A 233 18.91 13.26 -4.31
C MET A 233 20.15 13.91 -3.70
N GLN A 234 20.93 14.61 -4.52
CA GLN A 234 22.23 15.19 -4.14
C GLN A 234 22.13 16.25 -3.01
N SER A 235 20.95 16.83 -2.79
CA SER A 235 20.67 17.84 -1.76
C SER A 235 20.15 17.28 -0.45
N CYS A 236 20.04 15.95 -0.32
CA CYS A 236 19.26 15.33 0.74
C CYS A 236 20.15 14.70 1.82
N PRO A 237 20.15 15.24 3.05
CA PRO A 237 20.97 14.74 4.14
C PRO A 237 20.36 13.49 4.83
N MET A 238 19.09 13.18 4.57
CA MET A 238 18.37 12.10 5.24
C MET A 238 18.44 10.80 4.43
N LEU A 239 19.42 9.97 4.79
CA LEU A 239 19.63 8.63 4.23
C LEU A 239 18.80 7.55 4.94
N ASP A 240 18.34 7.85 6.15
CA ASP A 240 17.62 6.87 6.97
C ASP A 240 16.20 6.63 6.44
N CYS A 241 15.99 5.39 6.03
CA CYS A 241 14.67 4.86 5.76
C CYS A 241 13.86 4.80 7.05
N LYS A 242 12.79 5.60 7.14
CA LYS A 242 11.90 5.60 8.30
C LYS A 242 10.54 5.03 7.92
N ALA A 243 10.16 3.94 8.59
CA ALA A 243 8.79 3.48 8.57
C ALA A 243 7.91 4.49 9.34
N VAL A 244 6.88 5.02 8.68
CA VAL A 244 5.91 5.94 9.23
C VAL A 244 4.59 5.21 9.35
N THR A 245 4.05 5.11 10.56
CA THR A 245 2.70 4.57 10.77
C THR A 245 1.72 5.72 10.77
N THR A 246 0.86 5.77 9.76
CA THR A 246 -0.20 6.76 9.63
C THR A 246 -1.46 6.20 10.26
N THR A 247 -1.98 6.87 11.29
CA THR A 247 -3.26 6.50 11.90
C THR A 247 -4.43 6.94 11.02
N LEU A 248 -5.35 6.03 10.77
CA LEU A 248 -6.54 6.25 9.97
C LEU A 248 -7.71 6.62 10.87
N VAL A 249 -8.58 7.50 10.37
CA VAL A 249 -9.78 7.96 11.08
C VAL A 249 -10.91 6.92 10.99
N SER A 250 -10.86 6.02 10.01
CA SER A 250 -11.94 5.08 9.74
C SER A 250 -11.40 3.76 9.21
N ASP A 251 -12.09 2.69 9.60
CA ASP A 251 -11.91 1.31 9.19
C ASP A 251 -13.06 0.83 8.27
N GLU A 252 -13.86 1.74 7.71
CA GLU A 252 -15.06 1.43 6.91
C GLU A 252 -14.80 0.39 5.81
N PHE A 253 -13.64 0.49 5.17
CA PHE A 253 -13.21 -0.44 4.12
C PHE A 253 -12.36 -1.59 4.65
N SER A 254 -11.90 -1.59 5.91
CA SER A 254 -11.15 -2.71 6.49
C SER A 254 -11.35 -2.75 8.00
N PRO A 255 -12.46 -3.36 8.46
CA PRO A 255 -12.87 -3.24 9.85
C PRO A 255 -11.79 -3.71 10.83
N GLY A 256 -11.60 -2.95 11.92
CA GLY A 256 -10.59 -3.22 12.94
C GLY A 256 -9.17 -2.75 12.62
N ILE A 257 -8.93 -2.19 11.42
CA ILE A 257 -7.60 -1.73 11.00
C ILE A 257 -7.61 -0.21 10.83
N PHE A 258 -6.93 0.48 11.75
CA PHE A 258 -6.88 1.94 11.85
C PHE A 258 -5.49 2.51 11.56
N SER A 259 -4.66 1.81 10.79
CA SER A 259 -3.35 2.32 10.41
C SER A 259 -2.87 1.77 9.08
N ASP A 260 -2.08 2.58 8.40
CA ASP A 260 -1.24 2.19 7.28
C ASP A 260 0.23 2.33 7.71
N VAL A 261 1.09 1.46 7.20
CA VAL A 261 2.54 1.54 7.37
C VAL A 261 3.14 1.97 6.05
N ASP A 262 3.83 3.10 6.07
CA ASP A 262 4.51 3.68 4.91
C ASP A 262 6.02 3.56 5.08
N ILE A 263 6.70 3.14 4.02
CA ILE A 263 8.14 3.31 3.85
C ILE A 263 8.32 4.28 2.69
N LEU A 264 8.89 5.44 3.00
CA LEU A 264 9.10 6.50 2.02
C LEU A 264 10.53 6.40 1.48
N SER A 265 10.72 6.64 0.18
CA SER A 265 12.08 6.83 -0.33
C SER A 265 12.69 8.09 0.31
N PRO A 266 14.03 8.19 0.39
CA PRO A 266 14.69 9.40 0.85
C PRO A 266 14.09 10.65 0.19
N CYS A 267 13.98 11.74 0.96
CA CYS A 267 13.57 13.07 0.47
C CYS A 267 12.11 13.18 -0.04
N SER A 268 11.32 12.11 0.04
CA SER A 268 9.90 12.13 -0.39
C SER A 268 9.04 13.12 0.38
N GLN A 269 9.45 13.50 1.60
CA GLN A 269 8.76 14.50 2.41
C GLN A 269 9.06 15.94 1.99
N GLU A 270 10.21 16.18 1.34
CA GLU A 270 10.64 17.51 0.91
C GLU A 270 10.11 17.85 -0.49
N ASP A 271 10.08 16.85 -1.38
CA ASP A 271 9.59 17.00 -2.76
C ASP A 271 8.57 15.90 -3.07
N SER A 272 7.30 16.21 -2.83
CA SER A 272 6.19 15.27 -3.08
C SER A 272 6.05 14.87 -4.55
N GLU A 273 6.62 15.63 -5.49
CA GLU A 273 6.57 15.28 -6.91
C GLU A 273 7.64 14.26 -7.28
N LYS A 274 8.78 14.22 -6.57
CA LYS A 274 9.89 13.28 -6.81
C LYS A 274 9.93 12.12 -5.83
N GLY A 275 9.16 12.20 -4.75
CA GLY A 275 9.02 11.14 -3.76
C GLY A 275 8.48 9.84 -4.35
N SER A 276 8.74 8.75 -3.65
CA SER A 276 8.14 7.45 -3.90
C SER A 276 7.79 6.79 -2.58
N PHE A 277 6.82 5.88 -2.62
CA PHE A 277 6.31 5.25 -1.41
C PHE A 277 6.09 3.76 -1.62
N LEU A 278 6.24 3.04 -0.52
CA LEU A 278 5.73 1.70 -0.32
C LEU A 278 4.78 1.76 0.86
N THR A 279 3.58 1.18 0.74
CA THR A 279 2.58 1.22 1.81
C THR A 279 1.80 -0.08 1.92
N TRP A 280 1.47 -0.47 3.15
CA TRP A 280 0.58 -1.59 3.41
C TRP A 280 -0.20 -1.34 4.71
N ARG A 281 -1.34 -2.02 4.85
CA ARG A 281 -2.02 -2.14 6.15
C ARG A 281 -1.33 -3.25 6.94
N PRO A 282 -1.14 -3.12 8.27
CA PRO A 282 -0.40 -4.08 9.10
C PRO A 282 -1.16 -5.39 9.37
N VAL A 283 -1.75 -5.96 8.32
CA VAL A 283 -2.59 -7.16 8.32
C VAL A 283 -2.17 -8.09 7.18
N ALA A 284 -2.23 -9.38 7.45
CA ALA A 284 -2.23 -10.47 6.49
C ALA A 284 -3.48 -11.33 6.73
N TYR A 285 -3.84 -12.17 5.76
CA TYR A 285 -5.03 -13.04 5.88
C TYR A 285 -4.64 -14.50 5.74
N THR A 286 -5.25 -15.33 6.59
CA THR A 286 -4.96 -16.77 6.70
C THR A 286 -5.94 -17.65 5.91
N SER A 287 -6.69 -17.06 4.98
CA SER A 287 -7.63 -17.76 4.10
C SER A 287 -7.63 -17.17 2.70
N LYS A 288 -7.94 -18.00 1.70
CA LYS A 288 -8.19 -17.59 0.30
C LYS A 288 -9.41 -16.69 0.14
N GLU A 289 -10.31 -16.71 1.11
CA GLU A 289 -11.42 -15.76 1.26
C GLU A 289 -11.11 -14.85 2.44
N PRO A 290 -10.39 -13.73 2.23
CA PRO A 290 -10.02 -12.81 3.30
C PRO A 290 -11.25 -12.26 4.02
N SER A 291 -11.16 -12.22 5.35
CA SER A 291 -12.17 -11.63 6.22
C SER A 291 -11.54 -11.15 7.52
N VAL A 292 -12.28 -10.35 8.29
CA VAL A 292 -11.84 -9.91 9.61
C VAL A 292 -11.61 -11.11 10.55
N ALA A 293 -12.35 -12.22 10.39
CA ALA A 293 -12.21 -13.39 11.25
C ALA A 293 -10.93 -14.20 11.01
N ASN A 294 -10.29 -14.03 9.84
CA ASN A 294 -9.07 -14.73 9.46
C ASN A 294 -7.88 -13.79 9.26
N SER A 295 -7.97 -12.56 9.79
CA SER A 295 -6.86 -11.62 9.82
C SER A 295 -5.77 -12.04 10.82
N SER A 296 -4.53 -11.76 10.47
CA SER A 296 -3.33 -11.90 11.29
C SER A 296 -2.44 -10.68 11.08
N ASP A 297 -1.46 -10.43 11.95
CA ASP A 297 -0.66 -9.20 11.88
C ASP A 297 0.41 -9.34 10.78
N ALA A 298 0.68 -8.25 10.07
CA ALA A 298 1.86 -8.10 9.22
C ALA A 298 2.80 -7.05 9.83
N LYS A 299 3.91 -7.50 10.43
CA LYS A 299 4.79 -6.67 11.27
C LYS A 299 6.17 -6.49 10.64
N LEU A 300 6.63 -5.25 10.65
CA LEU A 300 8.02 -4.91 10.37
C LEU A 300 8.94 -5.45 11.48
N THR A 301 9.84 -6.37 11.16
CA THR A 301 10.70 -7.08 12.13
C THR A 301 12.06 -6.42 12.33
N SER A 302 12.66 -5.92 11.27
CA SER A 302 13.90 -5.12 11.32
C SER A 302 13.58 -3.68 11.01
N ASP A 303 14.24 -2.76 11.72
CA ASP A 303 14.28 -1.38 11.26
C ASP A 303 14.92 -1.35 9.87
N CYS A 304 14.41 -0.47 9.02
CA CYS A 304 14.86 -0.37 7.65
C CYS A 304 16.34 0.02 7.63
N SER A 305 17.19 -0.84 7.05
CA SER A 305 18.63 -0.61 6.98
C SER A 305 19.02 -0.05 5.63
N PHE A 306 19.85 1.00 5.66
CA PHE A 306 20.41 1.60 4.45
C PHE A 306 21.70 0.87 4.05
N THR A 307 21.81 0.53 2.77
CA THR A 307 23.07 0.08 2.16
C THR A 307 23.30 0.79 0.83
N ASP A 308 24.53 1.27 0.63
CA ASP A 308 24.99 1.87 -0.64
C ASP A 308 25.10 0.82 -1.75
N ILE A 309 25.15 -0.47 -1.41
CA ILE A 309 25.32 -1.56 -2.37
C ILE A 309 24.47 -2.75 -1.94
N SER A 310 23.42 -3.04 -2.71
CA SER A 310 22.78 -4.34 -2.68
C SER A 310 23.20 -5.12 -3.93
N ARG A 311 23.97 -6.19 -3.73
CA ARG A 311 24.38 -7.11 -4.80
C ARG A 311 23.27 -8.11 -5.16
N VAL A 312 22.01 -7.76 -4.92
CA VAL A 312 20.88 -8.61 -5.28
C VAL A 312 20.69 -8.56 -6.78
N GLU A 313 20.94 -9.69 -7.44
CA GLU A 313 20.82 -9.83 -8.87
C GLU A 313 19.34 -9.98 -9.26
N SER A 314 18.68 -8.86 -9.48
CA SER A 314 17.28 -8.75 -9.90
C SER A 314 17.16 -7.67 -10.97
N ILE A 315 16.07 -7.60 -11.73
CA ILE A 315 15.95 -6.54 -12.76
C ILE A 315 15.98 -5.14 -12.13
N ALA A 316 15.40 -4.99 -10.92
CA ALA A 316 15.47 -3.74 -10.16
C ALA A 316 16.90 -3.44 -9.72
N GLY A 317 17.58 -4.44 -9.12
CA GLY A 317 18.99 -4.33 -8.77
C GLY A 317 19.86 -3.93 -9.97
N LEU A 318 19.65 -4.53 -11.14
CA LEU A 318 20.37 -4.20 -12.38
C LEU A 318 20.18 -2.74 -12.79
N PHE A 319 18.93 -2.26 -12.82
CA PHE A 319 18.63 -0.88 -13.22
C PHE A 319 19.25 0.14 -12.26
N TYR A 320 19.14 -0.09 -10.96
CA TYR A 320 19.58 0.86 -9.93
C TYR A 320 21.08 0.79 -9.62
N ASN A 321 21.71 -0.38 -9.76
CA ASN A 321 23.17 -0.53 -9.59
C ASN A 321 23.96 0.07 -10.77
N ASP A 322 23.31 0.32 -11.91
CA ASP A 322 23.90 1.07 -13.03
C ASP A 322 23.86 2.59 -12.80
N GLN A 323 23.06 3.06 -11.84
CA GLN A 323 22.99 4.48 -11.47
C GLN A 323 24.10 4.83 -10.47
N LYS A 324 24.58 6.08 -10.53
CA LYS A 324 25.67 6.54 -9.65
C LYS A 324 25.25 6.76 -8.19
N ASN A 325 23.98 7.09 -7.96
CA ASN A 325 23.46 7.55 -6.68
C ASN A 325 22.13 6.83 -6.38
N THR A 326 22.20 5.67 -5.76
CA THR A 326 21.05 4.83 -5.40
C THR A 326 21.07 4.54 -3.91
N ALA A 327 19.90 4.64 -3.27
CA ALA A 327 19.64 4.14 -1.94
C ALA A 327 19.02 2.76 -2.02
N VAL A 328 19.54 1.81 -1.25
CA VAL A 328 18.86 0.53 -1.03
C VAL A 328 18.49 0.37 0.42
N ASN A 329 17.20 0.16 0.63
CA ASN A 329 16.54 0.06 1.91
C ASN A 329 16.06 -1.38 2.10
N ILE A 330 16.65 -2.08 3.07
CA ILE A 330 16.33 -3.49 3.34
C ILE A 330 15.49 -3.57 4.60
N PHE A 331 14.36 -4.26 4.51
CA PHE A 331 13.48 -4.45 5.66
C PHE A 331 12.72 -5.77 5.55
N ASN A 332 12.30 -6.25 6.72
CA ASN A 332 11.69 -7.56 6.85
C ASN A 332 10.26 -7.44 7.37
N VAL A 333 9.34 -8.18 6.78
CA VAL A 333 7.94 -8.24 7.21
C VAL A 333 7.64 -9.67 7.61
N THR A 334 7.02 -9.86 8.77
CA THR A 334 6.61 -11.18 9.29
C THR A 334 5.11 -11.24 9.50
N PHE A 335 4.55 -12.44 9.33
CA PHE A 335 3.11 -12.68 9.38
C PHE A 335 2.74 -13.54 10.57
N GLY A 336 1.86 -13.03 11.42
CA GLY A 336 1.32 -13.79 12.54
C GLY A 336 0.90 -12.96 13.74
N THR A 337 -0.09 -13.46 14.47
CA THR A 337 -0.58 -12.89 15.73
C THR A 337 -0.62 -13.97 16.79
N LYS A 338 -0.45 -13.59 18.05
CA LYS A 338 -0.64 -14.53 19.16
C LYS A 338 -2.05 -15.13 19.14
N GLY A 339 -2.14 -16.44 19.27
CA GLY A 339 -3.39 -17.20 19.28
C GLY A 339 -3.90 -17.56 17.88
N ASP A 340 -3.22 -17.15 16.81
CA ASP A 340 -3.63 -17.50 15.44
C ASP A 340 -3.47 -18.98 15.14
N GLY A 341 -2.62 -19.68 15.90
CA GLY A 341 -2.33 -21.11 15.76
C GLY A 341 -1.21 -21.41 14.77
N PHE A 342 -0.37 -20.42 14.45
CA PHE A 342 0.76 -20.53 13.52
C PHE A 342 0.33 -20.82 12.08
N TYR A 343 1.28 -20.77 11.15
CA TYR A 343 1.02 -21.10 9.75
C TYR A 343 0.38 -22.49 9.54
N PRO A 344 0.80 -23.57 10.25
CA PRO A 344 0.29 -24.92 9.98
C PRO A 344 -1.20 -25.14 10.27
N LYS A 345 -1.88 -24.21 10.97
CA LYS A 345 -3.32 -24.33 11.22
C LYS A 345 -4.15 -24.13 9.95
N THR A 346 -3.73 -23.20 9.09
CA THR A 346 -4.46 -22.82 7.88
C THR A 346 -3.69 -23.13 6.60
N GLU A 347 -2.37 -23.30 6.71
CA GLU A 347 -1.47 -23.55 5.60
C GLU A 347 -1.58 -22.48 4.51
N TYR A 348 -2.01 -21.27 4.89
CA TYR A 348 -2.22 -20.18 3.97
C TYR A 348 -1.91 -18.85 4.64
N VAL A 349 -1.18 -17.98 3.94
CA VAL A 349 -1.13 -16.56 4.28
C VAL A 349 -1.09 -15.73 3.00
N THR A 350 -1.83 -14.63 2.97
CA THR A 350 -1.72 -13.62 1.93
C THR A 350 -1.52 -12.24 2.52
N TRP A 351 -0.66 -11.45 1.86
CA TRP A 351 -0.33 -10.09 2.24
C TRP A 351 -0.29 -9.22 0.99
N SER A 352 -0.73 -7.97 1.11
CA SER A 352 -0.78 -7.03 0.00
C SER A 352 -0.11 -5.73 0.38
N LEU A 353 0.65 -5.16 -0.55
CA LEU A 353 1.26 -3.84 -0.46
C LEU A 353 1.04 -3.04 -1.74
N MET A 354 1.23 -1.73 -1.66
CA MET A 354 1.24 -0.80 -2.79
C MET A 354 2.63 -0.17 -2.91
N LEU A 355 3.12 -0.05 -4.14
CA LEU A 355 4.35 0.64 -4.48
C LEU A 355 4.01 1.71 -5.52
N GLY A 356 4.51 2.93 -5.35
CA GLY A 356 4.15 4.02 -6.25
C GLY A 356 5.09 5.22 -6.20
N THR A 357 4.83 6.15 -7.11
CA THR A 357 5.50 7.47 -7.15
C THR A 357 4.57 8.56 -6.62
N GLY A 358 5.14 9.59 -6.01
CA GLY A 358 4.42 10.64 -5.31
C GLY A 358 4.19 10.34 -3.84
N LEU A 359 3.04 10.77 -3.32
CA LEU A 359 2.63 10.55 -1.93
C LEU A 359 1.76 9.29 -1.80
N SER A 360 1.93 8.59 -0.67
CA SER A 360 1.04 7.49 -0.28
C SER A 360 -0.41 7.99 -0.18
N VAL A 361 -1.35 7.11 -0.52
CA VAL A 361 -2.78 7.43 -0.49
C VAL A 361 -3.48 6.55 0.53
N HIS A 362 -4.02 7.20 1.55
CA HIS A 362 -4.74 6.56 2.63
C HIS A 362 -6.25 6.64 2.42
N THR A 363 -6.97 5.72 3.07
CA THR A 363 -8.43 5.77 3.12
C THR A 363 -8.91 7.02 3.84
N LYS A 364 -9.89 7.68 3.24
CA LYS A 364 -10.63 8.80 3.83
C LYS A 364 -12.02 8.32 4.21
N LEU A 365 -12.69 9.07 5.08
CA LEU A 365 -14.11 8.85 5.38
C LEU A 365 -14.93 8.86 4.07
N SER A 366 -15.83 7.89 3.91
CA SER A 366 -16.75 7.92 2.77
C SER A 366 -17.66 9.14 2.83
N ILE A 367 -18.16 9.54 1.66
CA ILE A 367 -19.16 10.59 1.54
C ILE A 367 -20.39 10.24 2.40
N THR A 368 -20.79 8.97 2.42
CA THR A 368 -21.90 8.46 3.23
C THR A 368 -21.65 8.66 4.72
N ALA A 369 -20.47 8.30 5.21
CA ALA A 369 -20.09 8.52 6.60
C ALA A 369 -20.07 10.01 6.96
N ILE A 370 -19.51 10.85 6.09
CA ILE A 370 -19.51 12.31 6.27
C ILE A 370 -20.93 12.86 6.35
N VAL A 371 -21.84 12.38 5.51
CA VAL A 371 -23.26 12.79 5.52
C VAL A 371 -23.92 12.38 6.84
N PHE A 372 -23.75 11.14 7.30
CA PHE A 372 -24.33 10.70 8.58
C PHE A 372 -23.79 11.49 9.78
N ILE A 373 -22.48 11.74 9.83
CA ILE A 373 -21.86 12.57 10.88
C ILE A 373 -22.41 13.99 10.82
N SER A 374 -22.54 14.56 9.63
CA SER A 374 -23.06 15.91 9.43
C SER A 374 -24.53 16.05 9.86
N VAL A 375 -25.38 15.10 9.48
CA VAL A 375 -26.80 15.07 9.87
C VAL A 375 -26.95 14.87 11.38
N GLY A 376 -26.20 13.93 11.97
CA GLY A 376 -26.20 13.70 13.41
C GLY A 376 -25.77 14.93 14.21
N MET A 377 -24.69 15.59 13.78
CA MET A 377 -24.20 16.83 14.41
C MET A 377 -25.19 17.99 14.26
N ALA A 378 -25.83 18.13 13.09
CA ALA A 378 -26.85 19.14 12.88
C ALA A 378 -28.07 18.94 13.80
N ALA A 379 -28.51 17.69 13.98
CA ALA A 379 -29.61 17.36 14.89
C ALA A 379 -29.25 17.70 16.35
N LEU A 380 -28.05 17.33 16.82
CA LEU A 380 -27.58 17.66 18.17
C LEU A 380 -27.53 19.18 18.43
N LEU A 381 -27.03 19.94 17.45
CA LEU A 381 -27.01 21.40 17.52
C LEU A 381 -28.43 21.99 17.53
N PHE A 382 -29.33 21.45 16.72
CA PHE A 382 -30.73 21.88 16.72
C PHE A 382 -31.41 21.66 18.08
N PHE A 383 -31.29 20.45 18.65
CA PHE A 383 -31.90 20.15 19.95
C PHE A 383 -31.31 20.98 21.09
N SER A 384 -29.99 21.19 21.10
CA SER A 384 -29.33 22.03 22.12
C SER A 384 -29.78 23.50 22.05
N VAL A 385 -29.94 24.06 20.84
CA VAL A 385 -30.45 25.44 20.66
C VAL A 385 -31.91 25.54 21.09
N VAL A 386 -32.76 24.60 20.69
CA VAL A 386 -34.18 24.58 21.10
C VAL A 386 -34.29 24.46 22.62
N ALA A 387 -33.52 23.58 23.24
CA ALA A 387 -33.48 23.42 24.69
C ALA A 387 -32.97 24.70 25.38
N GLY A 388 -31.94 25.35 24.84
CA GLY A 388 -31.42 26.62 25.35
C GLY A 388 -32.44 27.76 25.27
N ILE A 389 -33.16 27.88 24.14
CA ILE A 389 -34.24 28.87 23.97
C ILE A 389 -35.37 28.58 24.95
N TYR A 390 -35.78 27.32 25.07
CA TYR A 390 -36.82 26.90 26.00
C TYR A 390 -36.44 27.24 27.45
N TYR A 391 -35.22 26.91 27.87
CA TYR A 391 -34.71 27.21 29.20
C TYR A 391 -34.63 28.72 29.45
N ALA A 392 -34.11 29.51 28.51
CA ALA A 392 -34.06 30.96 28.61
C ALA A 392 -35.46 31.56 28.75
N ALA A 393 -36.42 31.12 27.93
CA ALA A 393 -37.81 31.57 28.03
C ALA A 393 -38.44 31.24 29.39
N GLN A 394 -38.15 30.04 29.94
CA GLN A 394 -38.59 29.67 31.28
C GLN A 394 -37.94 30.55 32.36
N TYR A 395 -36.66 30.87 32.24
CA TYR A 395 -35.93 31.72 33.17
C TYR A 395 -36.49 33.15 33.19
N PHE A 396 -36.76 33.75 32.02
CA PHE A 396 -37.36 35.08 31.95
C PHE A 396 -38.80 35.13 32.47
N ARG A 397 -39.59 34.05 32.30
CA ARG A 397 -40.92 33.93 32.91
C ARG A 397 -40.90 33.85 34.43
N LYS A 398 -39.79 33.43 35.05
CA LYS A 398 -39.64 33.30 36.51
C LYS A 398 -39.14 34.56 37.21
N LYS A 399 -38.98 35.70 36.52
CA LYS A 399 -38.83 37.02 37.16
C LYS A 399 -40.19 37.72 37.24
N PRO A 400 -41.00 37.52 38.29
CA PRO A 400 -42.16 38.36 38.52
C PRO A 400 -41.74 39.74 39.01
N ASP A 401 -42.38 40.74 38.40
CA ASP A 401 -42.66 42.09 38.89
C ASP A 401 -42.28 42.35 40.36
N LEU A 402 -41.21 43.11 40.56
CA LEU A 402 -40.78 43.60 41.87
C LEU A 402 -40.59 45.13 41.82
N LEU A 403 -41.63 45.84 41.38
CA LEU A 403 -41.80 47.31 41.36
C LEU A 403 -43.34 47.53 41.21
N LEU A 404 -44.15 48.07 42.12
CA LEU A 404 -44.08 49.24 43.00
C LEU A 404 -45.25 49.19 44.06
N PRO A 405 -45.23 50.03 45.12
CA PRO A 405 -46.05 49.87 46.32
C PRO A 405 -47.49 50.38 46.16
N GLU A 406 -48.44 49.67 46.76
CA GLU A 406 -49.81 50.14 46.94
C GLU A 406 -49.86 51.14 48.12
N SER A 407 -50.05 52.42 47.80
CA SER A 407 -50.46 53.44 48.74
C SER A 407 -51.95 53.29 49.03
N SER A 408 -52.32 52.93 50.27
CA SER A 408 -53.70 53.07 50.74
C SER A 408 -53.95 54.51 51.20
N VAL A 409 -54.80 55.21 50.44
CA VAL A 409 -55.47 56.44 50.83
C VAL A 409 -56.91 56.10 51.19
N ASN A 410 -57.30 56.56 52.39
CA ASN A 410 -58.63 56.62 53.03
C ASN A 410 -59.21 55.35 53.65
#